data_AF-A0A9N9QQP4-F1
#
_entry.id   AF-A0A9N9QQP4-F1
#
_cell.length_a   1.000
_cell.length_b   1.000
_cell.length_c   1.000
_cell.angle_alpha   90.00
_cell.angle_beta   90.00
_cell.angle_gamma   90.00
#
_symmetry.space_group_name_H-M   'P 1'
#
loop_
_entity.id
_entity.type
_entity.pdbx_description
1 polymer ?
#
loop_
_entity_poly.entity_id
_entity_poly.type
_entity_poly.pdbx_seq_one_letter_code
_entity_poly.pdbx_strand_id
1 'polypeptide(L)'
;MADVSVDISGQMETPSELPKNPLFTRLLQLPTEIPDPKEWIQQQRQNVRPWLVFVQTSNFKAPASIPRLSKRIMRNIEYFQANYLYVFLGLIIYCLITSPLILLAIACTFYAGYKVNQRHLQKKFVLFGRELTLAQQYGLVSLCSMPVYYWVGAHGAMFWVLGASMVIITLHAAFYNIDALATRDDEFPLLEEV
;
A
#
# COMPACT_ATOMS: atom_id res chain seq x y z
N MET A 1 78.26 23.12 -21.94
CA MET A 1 77.17 22.96 -20.96
C MET A 1 75.97 22.51 -21.75
N ALA A 2 75.66 21.20 -21.71
CA ALA A 2 74.51 20.65 -22.43
C ALA A 2 73.28 20.79 -21.54
N ASP A 3 72.26 21.46 -22.05
CA ASP A 3 70.96 21.64 -21.41
C ASP A 3 70.19 20.31 -21.50
N VAL A 4 69.96 19.66 -20.36
CA VAL A 4 69.16 18.43 -20.26
C VAL A 4 67.76 18.85 -19.86
N SER A 5 66.86 18.98 -20.84
CA SER A 5 65.43 19.17 -20.59
C SER A 5 64.81 17.84 -20.14
N VAL A 6 64.54 17.72 -18.84
CA VAL A 6 63.78 16.60 -18.28
C VAL A 6 62.30 16.87 -18.52
N ASP A 7 61.68 16.11 -19.43
CA ASP A 7 60.25 16.15 -19.68
C ASP A 7 59.50 15.41 -18.54
N ILE A 8 58.87 16.18 -17.64
CA ILE A 8 58.08 15.65 -16.53
C ILE A 8 56.62 15.58 -16.99
N SER A 9 56.34 14.65 -17.90
CA SER A 9 54.96 14.27 -18.24
C SER A 9 54.48 13.23 -17.23
N GLY A 10 54.00 13.69 -16.08
CA GLY A 10 53.32 12.84 -15.11
C GLY A 10 51.95 12.43 -15.65
N GLN A 11 51.82 11.20 -16.14
CA GLN A 11 50.52 10.60 -16.38
C GLN A 11 49.83 10.39 -15.02
N MET A 12 48.93 11.30 -14.67
CA MET A 12 48.09 11.17 -13.49
C MET A 12 47.02 10.12 -13.82
N GLU A 13 47.28 8.85 -13.47
CA GLU A 13 46.26 7.81 -13.54
C GLU A 13 45.07 8.25 -12.68
N THR A 14 43.91 8.44 -13.32
CA THR A 14 42.68 8.76 -12.61
C THR A 14 42.23 7.53 -11.82
N PRO A 15 41.69 7.68 -10.59
CA PRO A 15 41.31 6.53 -9.79
C PRO A 15 40.25 5.71 -10.53
N SER A 16 40.52 4.42 -10.72
CA SER A 16 39.60 3.44 -11.30
C SER A 16 38.22 3.53 -10.62
N GLU A 17 37.16 3.74 -11.42
CA GLU A 17 35.79 3.68 -10.92
C GLU A 17 35.54 2.30 -10.27
N LEU A 18 35.02 2.29 -9.03
CA LEU A 18 34.59 1.07 -8.37
C LEU A 18 33.56 0.31 -9.23
N PRO A 19 33.66 -1.02 -9.34
CA PRO A 19 32.68 -1.81 -10.07
C PRO A 19 31.31 -1.67 -9.41
N LYS A 20 30.40 -0.94 -10.06
CA LYS A 20 28.99 -0.84 -9.68
C LYS A 20 28.38 -2.24 -9.84
N ASN A 21 28.32 -3.00 -8.74
CA ASN A 21 27.72 -4.33 -8.72
C ASN A 21 26.29 -4.27 -9.30
N PRO A 22 26.03 -4.86 -10.49
CA PRO A 22 24.74 -4.74 -11.18
C PRO A 22 23.59 -5.41 -10.39
N LEU A 23 23.94 -6.29 -9.45
CA LEU A 23 23.04 -6.99 -8.55
C LEU A 23 22.42 -6.03 -7.52
N PHE A 24 23.20 -5.11 -6.97
CA PHE A 24 22.70 -4.12 -6.00
C PHE A 24 21.80 -3.08 -6.69
N THR A 25 22.15 -2.69 -7.92
CA THR A 25 21.36 -1.75 -8.71
C THR A 25 19.98 -2.33 -9.08
N ARG A 26 19.88 -3.64 -9.34
CA ARG A 26 18.59 -4.32 -9.60
C ARG A 26 17.72 -4.44 -8.35
N LEU A 27 18.30 -4.66 -7.18
CA LEU A 27 17.55 -4.78 -5.93
C LEU A 27 16.89 -3.46 -5.50
N LEU A 28 17.41 -2.33 -5.98
CA LEU A 28 16.94 -0.97 -5.69
C LEU A 28 16.05 -0.38 -6.79
N GLN A 29 15.75 -1.13 -7.86
CA GLN A 29 14.77 -0.73 -8.87
C GLN A 29 13.36 -0.81 -8.27
N LEU A 30 13.01 0.20 -7.49
CA LEU A 30 11.63 0.47 -7.11
C LEU A 30 10.84 0.78 -8.40
N PRO A 31 9.68 0.15 -8.64
CA PRO A 31 8.80 0.52 -9.72
C PRO A 31 8.48 2.03 -9.62
N THR A 32 8.92 2.80 -10.61
CA THR A 32 8.72 4.27 -10.64
C THR A 32 7.35 4.68 -11.17
N GLU A 33 6.59 3.76 -11.73
CA GLU A 33 5.24 3.98 -12.24
C GLU A 33 4.24 3.71 -11.10
N ILE A 34 3.96 4.75 -10.30
CA ILE A 34 2.82 4.72 -9.39
C ILE A 34 1.57 4.88 -10.27
N PRO A 35 0.67 3.88 -10.36
CA PRO A 35 -0.52 4.00 -11.19
C PRO A 35 -1.37 5.19 -10.73
N ASP A 36 -2.00 5.86 -11.69
CA ASP A 36 -2.82 7.04 -11.40
C ASP A 36 -3.93 6.68 -10.38
N PRO A 37 -4.00 7.34 -9.21
CA PRO A 37 -4.94 6.95 -8.15
C PRO A 37 -6.40 6.98 -8.60
N LYS A 38 -6.74 7.88 -9.53
CA LYS A 38 -8.10 7.99 -10.08
C LYS A 38 -8.46 6.77 -10.93
N GLU A 39 -7.56 6.33 -11.79
CA GLU A 39 -7.78 5.16 -12.64
C GLU A 39 -7.88 3.89 -11.80
N TRP A 40 -7.02 3.76 -10.79
CA TRP A 40 -7.08 2.63 -9.85
C TRP A 40 -8.42 2.60 -9.09
N ILE A 41 -8.90 3.73 -8.56
CA ILE A 41 -10.21 3.80 -7.89
C ILE A 41 -11.35 3.47 -8.87
N GLN A 42 -11.29 3.98 -10.11
CA GLN A 42 -12.28 3.69 -11.14
C GLN A 42 -12.31 2.19 -11.47
N GLN A 43 -11.15 1.57 -11.63
CA GLN A 43 -11.01 0.14 -11.87
C GLN A 43 -11.56 -0.68 -10.69
N GLN A 44 -11.23 -0.29 -9.45
CA GLN A 44 -11.78 -0.97 -8.27
C GLN A 44 -13.30 -0.85 -8.21
N ARG A 45 -13.86 0.34 -8.52
CA ARG A 45 -15.30 0.57 -8.55
C ARG A 45 -16.00 -0.26 -9.63
N GLN A 46 -15.38 -0.45 -10.80
CA GLN A 46 -15.90 -1.31 -11.86
C GLN A 46 -15.90 -2.80 -11.47
N ASN A 47 -14.93 -3.22 -10.66
CA ASN A 47 -14.81 -4.58 -10.17
C ASN A 47 -15.68 -4.88 -8.94
N VAL A 48 -16.39 -3.89 -8.40
CA VAL A 48 -17.34 -4.11 -7.28
C VAL A 48 -18.48 -4.99 -7.74
N ARG A 49 -18.67 -6.11 -7.03
CA ARG A 49 -19.80 -6.99 -7.25
C ARG A 49 -21.02 -6.49 -6.47
N PRO A 50 -22.25 -6.76 -6.94
CA PRO A 50 -23.47 -6.33 -6.25
C PRO A 50 -23.47 -6.75 -4.78
N TRP A 51 -23.62 -5.78 -3.87
CA TRP A 51 -23.60 -6.00 -2.42
C TRP A 51 -24.71 -6.97 -1.96
N LEU A 52 -25.84 -6.98 -2.67
CA LEU A 52 -26.93 -7.94 -2.42
C LEU A 52 -26.45 -9.39 -2.53
N VAL A 53 -25.64 -9.70 -3.55
CA VAL A 53 -25.07 -11.04 -3.76
C VAL A 53 -24.06 -11.36 -2.65
N PHE A 54 -23.23 -10.38 -2.28
CA PHE A 54 -22.26 -10.52 -1.19
C PHE A 54 -22.93 -10.85 0.15
N VAL A 55 -24.00 -10.15 0.52
CA VAL A 55 -24.67 -10.32 1.83
C VAL A 55 -25.71 -11.46 1.81
N GLN A 56 -25.99 -12.06 0.66
CA GLN A 56 -27.05 -13.06 0.53
C GLN A 56 -26.76 -14.31 1.37
N THR A 57 -27.43 -14.42 2.52
CA THR A 57 -27.24 -15.49 3.52
C THR A 57 -27.70 -16.87 3.05
N SER A 58 -28.49 -16.96 1.98
CA SER A 58 -28.96 -18.24 1.43
C SER A 58 -27.86 -19.10 0.82
N ASN A 59 -26.71 -18.50 0.49
CA ASN A 59 -25.56 -19.21 -0.07
C ASN A 59 -24.55 -19.68 1.00
N PHE A 60 -24.83 -19.48 2.29
CA PHE A 60 -23.93 -19.91 3.35
C PHE A 60 -24.10 -21.40 3.61
N LYS A 61 -23.05 -22.18 3.37
CA LYS A 61 -23.03 -23.64 3.65
C LYS A 61 -21.71 -24.03 4.30
N ALA A 62 -21.79 -24.77 5.39
CA ALA A 62 -20.60 -25.29 6.05
C ALA A 62 -19.85 -26.26 5.11
N PRO A 63 -18.52 -26.14 4.97
CA PRO A 63 -17.74 -27.01 4.12
C PRO A 63 -17.66 -28.43 4.71
N ALA A 64 -17.77 -29.45 3.85
CA ALA A 64 -17.63 -30.84 4.27
C ALA A 64 -16.17 -31.27 4.53
N SER A 65 -15.17 -30.53 4.01
CA SER A 65 -13.74 -30.85 4.20
C SER A 65 -12.80 -29.65 4.07
N ILE A 66 -11.67 -29.70 4.79
CA ILE A 66 -10.64 -28.64 4.85
C ILE A 66 -9.99 -28.33 3.49
N PRO A 67 -9.64 -29.31 2.62
CA PRO A 67 -9.06 -29.01 1.30
C PRO A 67 -10.04 -28.32 0.35
N ARG A 68 -11.35 -28.61 0.47
CA ARG A 68 -12.39 -27.91 -0.30
C ARG A 68 -12.60 -26.49 0.24
N LEU A 69 -12.42 -26.29 1.54
CA LEU A 69 -12.52 -24.98 2.18
C LEU A 69 -11.44 -24.01 1.68
N SER A 70 -10.17 -24.43 1.62
CA SER A 70 -9.09 -23.55 1.13
C SER A 70 -9.31 -23.12 -0.32
N LYS A 71 -9.74 -24.04 -1.19
CA LYS A 71 -10.09 -23.73 -2.59
C LYS A 71 -11.26 -22.75 -2.70
N ARG A 72 -12.27 -22.89 -1.83
CA ARG A 72 -13.41 -21.94 -1.75
C ARG A 72 -12.96 -20.56 -1.30
N ILE A 73 -12.14 -20.47 -0.26
CA ILE A 73 -11.61 -19.21 0.24
C ILE A 73 -10.86 -18.47 -0.87
N MET A 74 -9.94 -19.16 -1.57
CA MET A 74 -9.15 -18.53 -2.64
C MET A 74 -10.04 -17.96 -3.74
N ARG A 75 -11.01 -18.76 -4.24
CA ARG A 75 -11.94 -18.33 -5.29
C ARG A 75 -12.87 -17.22 -4.83
N ASN A 76 -13.31 -17.24 -3.57
CA ASN A 76 -14.15 -16.19 -3.00
C ASN A 76 -13.40 -14.87 -2.83
N ILE A 77 -12.13 -14.92 -2.40
CA ILE A 77 -11.25 -13.76 -2.27
C ILE A 77 -11.05 -13.10 -3.64
N GLU A 78 -10.80 -13.89 -4.68
CA GLU A 78 -10.65 -13.38 -6.05
C GLU A 78 -11.97 -12.80 -6.59
N TYR A 79 -13.09 -13.49 -6.38
CA TYR A 79 -14.39 -13.05 -6.89
C TYR A 79 -14.92 -11.76 -6.22
N PHE A 80 -14.73 -11.63 -4.89
CA PHE A 80 -15.21 -10.48 -4.10
C PHE A 80 -14.08 -9.54 -3.65
N GLN A 81 -12.93 -9.53 -4.34
CA GLN A 81 -11.75 -8.76 -3.94
C GLN A 81 -12.08 -7.29 -3.66
N ALA A 82 -12.79 -6.63 -4.58
CA ALA A 82 -13.19 -5.23 -4.42
C ALA A 82 -14.11 -5.03 -3.20
N ASN A 83 -15.10 -5.90 -2.99
CA ASN A 83 -16.01 -5.82 -1.85
C ASN A 83 -15.27 -5.98 -0.51
N TYR A 84 -14.31 -6.92 -0.43
CA TYR A 84 -13.47 -7.07 0.77
C TYR A 84 -12.57 -5.85 1.01
N LEU A 85 -12.07 -5.21 -0.04
CA LEU A 85 -11.32 -3.95 0.08
C LEU A 85 -12.20 -2.84 0.68
N TYR A 86 -13.47 -2.72 0.27
CA TYR A 86 -14.41 -1.75 0.85
C TYR A 86 -14.74 -2.08 2.31
N VAL A 87 -14.92 -3.35 2.67
CA VAL A 87 -15.11 -3.76 4.07
C VAL A 87 -13.88 -3.38 4.89
N PHE A 88 -12.67 -3.69 4.41
CA PHE A 88 -11.42 -3.30 5.07
C PHE A 88 -11.30 -1.79 5.26
N LEU A 89 -11.60 -1.00 4.22
CA LEU A 89 -11.59 0.47 4.29
C LEU A 89 -12.64 1.00 5.27
N GLY A 90 -13.83 0.39 5.30
CA GLY A 90 -14.87 0.69 6.27
C GLY A 90 -14.42 0.43 7.71
N LEU A 91 -13.71 -0.67 7.97
CA LEU A 91 -13.12 -0.97 9.28
C LEU A 91 -12.05 0.05 9.67
N ILE A 92 -11.20 0.51 8.73
CA ILE A 92 -10.24 1.59 8.98
C ILE A 92 -10.98 2.85 9.43
N ILE A 93 -11.99 3.29 8.66
CA ILE A 93 -12.76 4.50 8.96
C ILE A 93 -13.46 4.36 10.33
N TYR A 94 -14.08 3.22 10.59
CA TYR A 94 -14.71 2.92 11.88
C TYR A 94 -13.71 3.01 13.04
N CYS A 95 -12.50 2.47 12.87
CA CYS A 95 -11.44 2.53 13.87
C CYS A 95 -10.97 3.97 14.12
N LEU A 96 -10.81 4.76 13.05
CA LEU A 96 -10.43 6.17 13.14
C LEU A 96 -11.49 7.02 13.86
N ILE A 97 -12.77 6.77 13.61
CA ILE A 97 -13.87 7.50 14.26
C ILE A 97 -13.99 7.11 15.74
N THR A 98 -13.81 5.82 16.05
CA THR A 98 -13.92 5.32 17.43
C THR A 98 -12.76 5.80 18.32
N SER A 99 -11.61 6.13 17.73
CA SER A 99 -10.43 6.63 18.46
C SER A 99 -10.14 8.10 18.13
N PRO A 100 -10.75 9.07 18.86
CA PRO A 100 -10.57 10.50 18.59
C PRO A 100 -9.12 10.96 18.77
N LEU A 101 -8.33 10.27 19.60
CA LEU A 101 -6.90 10.57 19.81
C LEU A 101 -6.06 10.25 18.56
N ILE A 102 -6.31 9.13 17.89
CA ILE A 102 -5.61 8.75 16.64
C ILE A 102 -5.96 9.76 15.54
N LEU A 103 -7.23 10.13 15.45
CA LEU A 103 -7.70 11.13 14.49
C LEU A 103 -7.00 12.48 14.72
N LEU A 104 -6.91 12.94 15.97
CA LEU A 104 -6.20 14.16 16.33
C LEU A 104 -4.71 14.08 15.98
N ALA A 105 -4.04 12.95 16.28
CA ALA A 105 -2.64 12.75 15.92
C ALA A 105 -2.41 12.83 14.40
N ILE A 106 -3.28 12.21 13.60
CA ILE A 106 -3.25 12.30 12.13
C ILE A 106 -3.47 13.74 11.66
N ALA A 107 -4.46 14.44 12.21
CA ALA A 107 -4.73 15.83 11.87
C ALA A 107 -3.55 16.75 12.22
N CYS A 108 -2.93 16.58 13.38
CA CYS A 108 -1.73 17.33 13.79
C CYS A 108 -0.56 17.09 12.84
N THR A 109 -0.28 15.83 12.47
CA THR A 109 0.79 15.49 11.54
C THR A 109 0.52 16.04 10.14
N PHE A 110 -0.73 15.95 9.66
CA PHE A 110 -1.12 16.51 8.37
C PHE A 110 -1.00 18.05 8.35
N TYR A 111 -1.42 18.72 9.43
CA TYR A 111 -1.26 20.15 9.58
C TYR A 111 0.21 20.58 9.65
N ALA A 112 1.05 19.82 10.38
CA ALA A 112 2.49 20.06 10.43
C ALA A 112 3.12 19.90 9.04
N GLY A 113 2.78 18.83 8.31
CA GLY A 113 3.22 18.60 6.93
C GLY A 113 2.77 19.71 5.97
N TYR A 114 1.51 20.13 6.06
CA TYR A 114 0.98 21.25 5.28
C TYR A 114 1.73 22.55 5.54
N LYS A 115 1.98 22.88 6.82
CA LYS A 115 2.77 24.06 7.19
C LYS A 115 4.19 23.97 6.66
N VAL A 116 4.83 22.80 6.74
CA VAL A 116 6.18 22.58 6.18
C VAL A 116 6.17 22.79 4.68
N ASN A 117 5.19 22.24 3.97
CA ASN A 117 5.04 22.42 2.53
C ASN A 117 4.86 23.90 2.15
N GLN A 118 3.96 24.61 2.83
CA GLN A 118 3.77 26.05 2.63
C GLN A 118 5.07 26.84 2.87
N ARG A 119 5.82 26.49 3.92
CA ARG A 119 7.08 27.17 4.22
C ARG A 119 8.14 26.91 3.16
N HIS A 120 8.23 25.69 2.64
CA HIS A 120 9.13 25.35 1.54
C HIS A 120 8.81 26.17 0.27
N LEU A 121 7.53 26.35 -0.06
CA LEU A 121 7.09 27.17 -1.20
C LEU A 121 7.46 28.66 -1.06
N GLN A 122 7.47 29.17 0.17
CA GLN A 122 7.75 30.59 0.45
C GLN A 122 9.24 30.89 0.62
N LYS A 123 10.00 29.98 1.25
CA LYS A 123 11.45 30.10 1.45
C LYS A 123 12.07 28.72 1.43
N LYS A 124 13.08 28.53 0.57
CA LYS A 124 13.92 27.33 0.62
C LYS A 124 14.62 27.29 1.98
N PHE A 125 14.32 26.28 2.79
CA PHE A 125 15.01 26.09 4.07
C PHE A 125 16.47 25.73 3.80
N VAL A 126 17.37 26.66 4.09
CA VAL A 126 18.82 26.43 4.05
C VAL A 126 19.29 26.24 5.49
N LEU A 127 19.69 25.03 5.85
CA LEU A 127 20.31 24.73 7.14
C LEU A 127 21.78 24.42 6.88
N PHE A 128 22.70 25.11 7.57
CA PHE A 128 24.15 24.88 7.43
C PHE A 128 24.71 25.09 6.00
N GLY A 129 24.08 25.95 5.18
CA GLY A 129 24.53 26.23 3.81
C GLY A 129 24.12 25.18 2.77
N ARG A 130 23.29 24.19 3.12
CA ARG A 130 22.68 23.23 2.19
C ARG A 130 21.16 23.41 2.15
N GLU A 131 20.57 23.38 0.96
CA GLU A 131 19.11 23.40 0.77
C GLU A 131 18.52 22.07 1.27
N LEU A 132 17.65 22.11 2.28
CA LEU A 132 16.94 20.94 2.76
C LEU A 132 15.86 20.53 1.76
N THR A 133 16.01 19.33 1.21
CA THR A 133 15.03 18.73 0.30
C THR A 133 13.70 18.48 1.00
N LEU A 134 12.59 18.51 0.26
CA LEU A 134 11.26 18.21 0.81
C LEU A 134 11.21 16.84 1.50
N ALA A 135 11.88 15.83 0.93
CA ALA A 135 11.98 14.50 1.51
C ALA A 135 12.57 14.51 2.92
N GLN A 136 13.63 15.30 3.15
CA GLN A 136 14.24 15.43 4.48
C GLN A 136 13.32 16.14 5.48
N GLN A 137 12.57 17.15 5.03
CA GLN A 137 11.64 17.88 5.90
C GLN A 137 10.47 16.99 6.34
N TYR A 138 9.86 16.23 5.43
CA TYR A 138 8.83 15.24 5.78
C TYR A 138 9.39 14.08 6.61
N GLY A 139 10.64 13.67 6.35
CA GLY A 139 11.34 12.68 7.18
C GLY A 139 11.48 13.15 8.63
N LEU A 140 11.87 14.41 8.85
CA LEU A 140 11.98 14.99 10.19
C LEU A 140 10.62 15.08 10.89
N VAL A 141 9.58 15.57 10.20
CA VAL A 141 8.21 15.60 10.74
C VAL A 141 7.75 14.19 11.14
N SER A 142 8.00 13.20 10.28
CA SER A 142 7.64 11.81 10.55
C SER A 142 8.36 11.27 11.79
N LEU A 143 9.68 11.52 11.90
CA LEU A 143 10.48 11.10 13.04
C LEU A 143 10.02 11.76 14.35
N CYS A 144 9.67 13.05 14.33
CA CYS A 144 9.11 13.73 15.50
C CYS A 144 7.69 13.26 15.85
N SER A 145 6.90 12.81 14.87
CA SER A 145 5.54 12.31 15.08
C SER A 145 5.48 10.88 15.62
N MET A 146 6.50 10.05 15.36
CA MET A 146 6.58 8.64 15.79
C MET A 146 6.33 8.44 17.29
N PRO A 147 6.96 9.18 18.22
CA PRO A 147 6.67 9.08 19.66
C PRO A 147 5.22 9.38 20.01
N VAL A 148 4.60 10.35 19.33
CA VAL A 148 3.20 10.72 19.54
C VAL A 148 2.28 9.57 19.13
N TYR A 149 2.50 8.98 17.96
CA TYR A 149 1.73 7.82 17.49
C TYR A 149 1.90 6.58 18.37
N TYR A 150 3.09 6.38 18.94
CA TYR A 150 3.33 5.33 19.91
C TYR A 150 2.48 5.55 21.18
N TRP A 151 2.50 6.76 21.73
CA TRP A 151 1.74 7.10 22.94
C TRP A 151 0.22 6.99 22.74
N VAL A 152 -0.24 7.40 21.56
CA VAL A 152 -1.66 7.35 21.19
C VAL A 152 -2.12 5.91 20.87
N GLY A 153 -1.18 4.94 20.79
CA GLY A 153 -1.51 3.54 20.56
C GLY A 153 -1.95 3.22 19.14
N ALA A 154 -1.52 4.00 18.14
CA ALA A 154 -1.91 3.83 16.74
C ALA A 154 -1.59 2.42 16.21
N HIS A 155 -0.47 1.84 16.63
CA HIS A 155 -0.06 0.48 16.28
C HIS A 155 -1.10 -0.58 16.70
N GLY A 156 -1.66 -0.46 17.90
CA GLY A 156 -2.69 -1.39 18.39
C GLY A 156 -3.96 -1.33 17.56
N ALA A 157 -4.37 -0.12 17.17
CA ALA A 157 -5.49 0.09 16.26
C ALA A 157 -5.23 -0.55 14.88
N MET A 158 -4.02 -0.41 14.33
CA MET A 158 -3.66 -1.06 13.05
C MET A 158 -3.74 -2.58 13.15
N PHE A 159 -3.19 -3.18 14.21
CA PHE A 159 -3.28 -4.63 14.42
C PHE A 159 -4.71 -5.10 14.63
N TRP A 160 -5.53 -4.32 15.34
CA TRP A 160 -6.94 -4.63 15.51
C TRP A 160 -7.69 -4.64 14.19
N VAL A 161 -7.50 -3.61 13.35
CA VAL A 161 -8.15 -3.52 12.03
C VAL A 161 -7.71 -4.66 11.12
N LEU A 162 -6.41 -4.99 11.11
CA LEU A 162 -5.88 -6.12 10.34
C LEU A 162 -6.43 -7.46 10.83
N GLY A 163 -6.46 -7.69 12.14
CA GLY A 163 -7.00 -8.92 12.72
C GLY A 163 -8.49 -9.07 12.45
N ALA A 164 -9.26 -8.01 12.68
CA ALA A 164 -10.70 -8.00 12.44
C ALA A 164 -11.03 -8.20 10.96
N SER A 165 -10.29 -7.57 10.04
CA SER A 165 -10.51 -7.76 8.61
C SER A 165 -10.17 -9.18 8.17
N MET A 166 -9.06 -9.75 8.63
CA MET A 166 -8.71 -11.15 8.35
C MET A 166 -9.82 -12.10 8.83
N VAL A 167 -10.29 -11.94 10.07
CA VAL A 167 -11.36 -12.79 10.60
C VAL A 167 -12.65 -12.64 9.80
N ILE A 168 -13.10 -11.40 9.53
CA ILE A 168 -14.35 -11.16 8.80
C ILE A 168 -14.27 -11.69 7.36
N ILE A 169 -13.18 -11.38 6.65
CA ILE A 169 -12.98 -11.78 5.25
C ILE A 169 -12.84 -13.31 5.17
N THR A 170 -12.00 -13.92 6.00
CA THR A 170 -11.81 -15.37 5.99
C THR A 170 -13.08 -16.10 6.41
N LEU A 171 -13.82 -15.61 7.40
CA LEU A 171 -15.10 -16.20 7.81
C LEU A 171 -16.11 -16.12 6.65
N HIS A 172 -16.26 -14.94 6.04
CA HIS A 172 -17.14 -14.77 4.90
C HIS A 172 -16.73 -15.69 3.74
N ALA A 173 -15.45 -15.68 3.35
CA ALA A 173 -14.91 -16.51 2.28
C ALA A 173 -14.96 -18.02 2.59
N ALA A 174 -14.95 -18.42 3.87
CA ALA A 174 -15.05 -19.80 4.28
C ALA A 174 -16.48 -20.35 4.14
N PHE A 175 -17.47 -19.55 4.52
CA PHE A 175 -18.86 -19.98 4.55
C PHE A 175 -19.64 -19.68 3.26
N TYR A 176 -19.18 -18.70 2.46
CA TYR A 176 -19.84 -18.33 1.21
C TYR A 176 -19.64 -19.42 0.14
N ASN A 177 -20.74 -20.04 -0.31
CA ASN A 177 -20.68 -21.10 -1.30
C ASN A 177 -20.79 -20.57 -2.74
N ILE A 178 -19.67 -20.18 -3.32
CA ILE A 178 -19.59 -19.75 -4.73
C ILE A 178 -19.87 -20.86 -5.75
N ASP A 179 -19.84 -22.15 -5.36
CA ASP A 179 -20.22 -23.25 -6.25
C ASP A 179 -21.67 -23.10 -6.75
N ALA A 180 -22.57 -22.53 -5.92
CA ALA A 180 -23.96 -22.32 -6.29
C ALA A 180 -24.17 -21.17 -7.30
N LEU A 181 -23.21 -20.27 -7.43
CA LEU A 181 -23.23 -19.20 -8.43
C LEU A 181 -22.56 -19.63 -9.72
N ALA A 182 -21.43 -20.33 -9.63
CA ALA A 182 -20.77 -20.91 -10.80
C ALA A 182 -21.77 -21.74 -11.62
N THR A 183 -22.51 -22.66 -10.98
CA THR A 183 -23.53 -23.46 -11.69
C THR A 183 -24.59 -22.63 -12.39
N ARG A 184 -24.95 -21.44 -11.89
CA ARG A 184 -25.93 -20.56 -12.54
C ARG A 184 -25.35 -19.84 -13.76
N ASP A 185 -24.09 -19.41 -13.64
CA ASP A 185 -23.35 -18.78 -14.73
C ASP A 185 -22.93 -19.80 -15.81
N ASP A 186 -22.89 -21.10 -15.48
CA ASP A 186 -22.64 -22.20 -16.42
C ASP A 186 -23.93 -22.67 -17.13
N GLU A 187 -25.09 -22.53 -16.48
CA GLU A 187 -26.41 -22.95 -17.00
C GLU A 187 -27.06 -21.90 -17.91
N PHE A 188 -26.79 -20.60 -17.67
CA PHE A 188 -27.23 -19.50 -18.53
C PHE A 188 -26.64 -19.51 -19.96
N PRO A 189 -25.33 -19.73 -20.19
CA PRO A 189 -24.74 -19.73 -21.53
C PRO A 189 -25.28 -20.88 -22.40
N LEU A 190 -25.81 -21.96 -21.83
CA LEU A 190 -26.40 -23.06 -22.60
C LEU A 190 -27.83 -22.77 -23.09
N LEU A 191 -28.48 -21.73 -22.58
CA LEU A 191 -29.82 -21.32 -23.02
C LEU A 191 -29.79 -20.18 -24.06
N GLU A 192 -28.64 -19.55 -24.26
CA GLU A 192 -28.45 -18.46 -25.23
C GLU A 192 -27.90 -18.97 -26.58
N GLU A 193 -27.50 -20.24 -26.65
CA GLU A 193 -27.02 -20.92 -27.89
C GLU A 193 -28.09 -21.77 -28.61
N VAL A 194 -29.39 -21.57 -28.36
CA VAL A 194 -30.49 -22.29 -29.08
C VAL A 194 -31.40 -21.33 -29.84
#